data_AF-A0A3P7KW85-F1
#
_entry.id   AF-A0A3P7KW85-F1
#
_cell.length_a   1.000
_cell.length_b   1.000
_cell.length_c   1.000
_cell.angle_alpha   90.00
_cell.angle_beta   90.00
_cell.angle_gamma   90.00
#
_symmetry.space_group_name_H-M   'P 1'
#
loop_
_entity.id
_entity.type
_entity.pdbx_description
1 polymer ?
#
loop_
_entity_poly.entity_id
_entity_poly.type
_entity_poly.pdbx_seq_one_letter_code
_entity_poly.pdbx_strand_id
1 'polypeptide(L)'
;MNRTLGDMKRAEEIKEMDPVSIKIRDWVAGKERNIRALLGSLNDVLWEGAEKWQQPRMADLLTAAQVKKSYYKACLVVHPDKQVGEEHEKLARAIFTELNDAWNAFEQAGSQSL
;
A
#
# COMPACT_ATOMS: atom_id res chain seq x y z
N MET A 1 17.84 -27.32 6.65
CA MET A 1 17.49 -25.90 6.85
C MET A 1 16.89 -25.77 8.24
N ASN A 2 17.56 -25.08 9.16
CA ASN A 2 17.04 -24.87 10.51
C ASN A 2 16.10 -23.66 10.47
N ARG A 3 14.78 -23.90 10.55
CA ARG A 3 13.81 -22.83 10.80
C ARG A 3 14.05 -22.30 12.20
N THR A 4 14.16 -20.99 12.34
CA THR A 4 14.36 -20.37 13.65
C THR A 4 13.05 -20.36 14.43
N LEU A 5 13.08 -20.22 15.76
CA LEU A 5 11.87 -20.03 16.56
C LEU A 5 11.03 -18.83 16.06
N GLY A 6 11.68 -17.80 15.53
CA GLY A 6 11.01 -16.64 14.94
C GLY A 6 10.21 -16.99 13.68
N ASP A 7 10.71 -17.93 12.86
CA ASP A 7 10.02 -18.37 11.64
C ASP A 7 8.80 -19.24 11.96
N MET A 8 8.90 -20.07 13.00
CA MET A 8 7.77 -20.91 13.46
C MET A 8 6.67 -20.05 14.07
N LYS A 9 7.03 -19.07 14.91
CA LYS A 9 6.07 -18.15 15.53
C LYS A 9 5.33 -17.30 14.50
N ARG A 10 6.05 -16.76 13.50
CA ARG A 10 5.39 -16.06 12.37
C ARG A 10 4.45 -16.97 11.60
N ALA A 11 4.82 -18.23 11.35
CA ALA A 11 3.97 -19.16 10.61
C ALA A 11 2.67 -19.49 11.36
N GLU A 12 2.70 -19.54 12.70
CA GLU A 12 1.51 -19.71 13.53
C GLU A 12 0.63 -18.45 13.53
N GLU A 13 1.22 -17.27 13.69
CA GLU A 13 0.49 -15.98 13.60
C GLU A 13 -0.18 -15.80 12.23
N ILE A 14 0.49 -16.20 11.14
CA ILE A 14 -0.07 -16.17 9.78
C ILE A 14 -1.31 -17.06 9.64
N LYS A 15 -1.36 -18.19 10.33
CA LYS A 15 -2.46 -19.15 10.22
C LYS A 15 -3.80 -18.60 10.70
N GLU A 16 -3.78 -17.63 11.61
CA GLU A 16 -4.97 -16.99 12.17
C GLU A 16 -5.31 -15.64 11.51
N MET A 17 -4.41 -15.13 10.65
CA MET A 17 -4.63 -13.87 9.95
C MET A 17 -5.50 -14.05 8.72
N ASP A 18 -6.39 -13.08 8.52
CA ASP A 18 -7.18 -12.97 7.28
C ASP A 18 -6.25 -12.79 6.05
N PRO A 19 -6.59 -13.36 4.88
CA PRO A 19 -5.76 -13.28 3.68
C PRO A 19 -5.42 -11.86 3.21
N VAL A 20 -6.34 -10.89 3.37
CA VAL A 20 -6.08 -9.49 3.04
C VAL A 20 -5.00 -8.93 3.96
N SER A 21 -5.06 -9.27 5.25
CA SER A 21 -4.11 -8.81 6.26
C SER A 21 -2.69 -9.34 5.99
N ILE A 22 -2.56 -10.59 5.55
CA ILE A 22 -1.28 -11.17 5.11
C ILE A 22 -0.77 -10.42 3.88
N LYS A 23 -1.62 -10.25 2.85
CA LYS A 23 -1.24 -9.58 1.60
C LYS A 23 -0.75 -8.15 1.84
N ILE A 24 -1.44 -7.41 2.71
CA ILE A 24 -1.08 -6.03 3.08
C ILE A 24 0.21 -6.01 3.88
N ARG A 25 0.37 -6.87 4.88
CA ARG A 25 1.59 -6.95 5.69
C ARG A 25 2.81 -7.23 4.82
N ASP A 26 2.71 -8.22 3.93
CA ASP A 26 3.83 -8.60 3.06
C ASP A 26 4.13 -7.49 2.04
N TRP A 27 3.09 -6.78 1.57
CA TRP A 27 3.27 -5.59 0.73
C TRP A 27 3.85 -4.40 1.48
N VAL A 28 3.58 -4.19 2.77
CA VAL A 28 4.08 -3.04 3.53
C VAL A 28 5.46 -3.28 4.11
N ALA A 29 5.84 -4.55 4.34
CA ALA A 29 7.11 -4.93 4.97
C ALA A 29 8.33 -4.27 4.29
N GLY A 30 9.09 -3.49 5.06
CA GLY A 30 10.27 -2.75 4.59
C GLY A 30 9.95 -1.47 3.79
N LYS A 31 8.68 -1.10 3.68
CA LYS A 31 8.16 0.10 2.99
C LYS A 31 7.26 0.93 3.90
N GLU A 32 7.27 0.66 5.21
CA GLU A 32 6.44 1.31 6.21
C GLU A 32 6.59 2.84 6.13
N ARG A 33 5.48 3.54 5.94
CA ARG A 33 5.42 5.01 5.82
C ARG A 33 6.28 5.61 4.70
N ASN A 34 6.79 4.80 3.76
CA ASN A 34 7.52 5.26 2.59
C ASN A 34 6.57 5.36 1.40
N ILE A 35 5.91 6.51 1.25
CA ILE A 35 4.89 6.73 0.22
C ILE A 35 5.40 6.46 -1.21
N ARG A 36 6.68 6.73 -1.49
CA ARG A 36 7.26 6.48 -2.82
C ARG A 36 7.35 5.00 -3.11
N ALA A 37 7.82 4.21 -2.14
CA ALA A 37 7.95 2.77 -2.29
C ALA A 37 6.57 2.09 -2.38
N LEU A 38 5.59 2.53 -1.59
CA LEU A 38 4.22 2.00 -1.66
C LEU A 38 3.58 2.30 -3.01
N LEU A 39 3.64 3.55 -3.50
CA LEU A 39 3.11 3.90 -4.83
C LEU A 39 3.83 3.17 -5.96
N GLY A 40 5.16 3.05 -5.87
CA GLY A 40 5.98 2.37 -6.87
C GLY A 40 5.82 0.85 -6.90
N SER A 41 5.08 0.26 -5.96
CA SER A 41 4.81 -1.19 -5.86
C SER A 41 3.33 -1.51 -5.66
N LEU A 42 2.43 -0.58 -6.00
CA LEU A 42 1.00 -0.76 -5.73
C LEU A 42 0.38 -1.90 -6.56
N ASN A 43 0.94 -2.23 -7.74
CA ASN A 43 0.49 -3.36 -8.55
C ASN A 43 0.63 -4.70 -7.83
N ASP A 44 1.56 -4.83 -6.88
CA ASP A 44 1.81 -6.08 -6.16
C ASP A 44 0.62 -6.46 -5.25
N VAL A 45 -0.21 -5.47 -4.88
CA VAL A 45 -1.29 -5.64 -3.91
C VAL A 45 -2.69 -5.40 -4.49
N LEU A 46 -2.80 -4.72 -5.63
CA LEU A 46 -4.10 -4.51 -6.30
C LEU A 46 -4.78 -5.82 -6.72
N TRP A 47 -6.09 -5.75 -6.95
CA TRP A 47 -6.89 -6.82 -7.52
C TRP A 47 -6.84 -6.77 -9.05
N GLU A 48 -7.20 -7.87 -9.69
CA GLU A 48 -7.34 -7.95 -11.15
C GLU A 48 -8.47 -7.01 -11.63
N GLY A 49 -8.25 -6.26 -12.71
CA GLY A 49 -9.22 -5.30 -13.21
C GLY A 49 -9.10 -3.87 -12.63
N ALA A 50 -8.11 -3.60 -11.76
CA ALA A 50 -7.78 -2.24 -11.32
C ALA A 50 -7.08 -1.37 -12.41
N GLU A 51 -7.59 -1.42 -13.66
CA GLU A 51 -6.94 -0.91 -14.88
C GLU A 51 -6.75 0.62 -14.91
N LYS A 52 -7.47 1.36 -14.06
CA LYS A 52 -7.33 2.82 -13.94
C LYS A 52 -6.03 3.24 -13.25
N TRP A 53 -5.29 2.28 -12.70
CA TRP A 53 -3.98 2.52 -12.11
C TRP A 53 -2.85 2.26 -13.12
N GLN A 54 -1.94 3.22 -13.22
CA GLN A 54 -0.69 3.07 -13.96
C GLN A 54 0.45 3.27 -12.97
N GLN A 55 1.16 2.19 -12.65
CA GLN A 55 2.24 2.23 -11.66
C GLN A 55 3.33 3.21 -12.12
N PRO A 56 3.64 4.24 -11.31
CA PRO A 56 4.71 5.17 -11.62
C PRO A 56 6.06 4.46 -11.49
N ARG A 57 7.04 4.86 -12.31
CA ARG A 57 8.43 4.48 -12.08
C ARG A 57 8.99 5.35 -10.96
N MET A 58 10.10 4.92 -10.33
CA MET A 58 10.74 5.71 -9.28
C MET A 58 11.17 7.11 -9.75
N ALA A 59 11.55 7.27 -11.02
CA ALA A 59 11.87 8.58 -11.61
C ALA A 59 10.65 9.53 -11.67
N ASP A 60 9.43 8.97 -11.70
CA ASP A 60 8.16 9.70 -11.71
C ASP A 60 7.67 10.03 -10.29
N LEU A 61 8.51 9.80 -9.26
CA LEU A 61 8.22 10.00 -7.83
C LEU A 61 9.33 10.80 -7.11
N LEU A 62 10.18 11.54 -7.82
CA LEU A 62 11.31 12.26 -7.22
C LEU A 62 10.84 13.47 -6.40
N THR A 63 10.01 14.32 -6.99
CA THR A 63 9.57 15.58 -6.37
C THR A 63 8.29 15.39 -5.54
N ALA A 64 8.06 16.26 -4.56
CA ALA A 64 6.84 16.22 -3.75
C ALA A 64 5.56 16.35 -4.60
N ALA A 65 5.57 17.21 -5.62
CA ALA A 65 4.45 17.37 -6.54
C ALA A 65 4.14 16.09 -7.34
N GLN A 66 5.19 15.38 -7.78
CA GLN A 66 5.06 14.08 -8.44
C GLN A 66 4.44 13.01 -7.52
N VAL A 67 4.93 12.95 -6.27
CA VAL A 67 4.38 12.03 -5.26
C VAL A 67 2.91 12.36 -4.98
N LYS A 68 2.57 13.64 -4.75
CA LYS A 68 1.20 14.10 -4.49
C LYS A 68 0.24 13.71 -5.61
N LYS A 69 0.64 13.93 -6.86
CA LYS A 69 -0.17 13.58 -8.04
C LYS A 69 -0.43 12.07 -8.11
N SER A 70 0.59 11.26 -7.89
CA SER A 70 0.47 9.80 -7.92
C SER A 70 -0.35 9.26 -6.74
N TYR A 71 -0.16 9.84 -5.55
CA TYR A 71 -0.95 9.55 -4.36
C TYR A 71 -2.44 9.76 -4.61
N TYR A 72 -2.85 10.93 -5.09
CA TYR A 72 -4.27 11.18 -5.37
C TYR A 72 -4.86 10.27 -6.43
N LYS A 73 -4.08 9.92 -7.47
CA LYS A 73 -4.51 8.91 -8.45
C LYS A 73 -4.72 7.55 -7.80
N ALA A 74 -3.83 7.11 -6.91
CA ALA A 74 -3.96 5.85 -6.19
C ALA A 74 -5.23 5.86 -5.33
N CYS A 75 -5.46 6.93 -4.56
CA CYS A 75 -6.67 7.11 -3.76
C CYS A 75 -7.96 7.02 -4.60
N LEU A 76 -7.99 7.55 -5.82
CA LEU A 76 -9.16 7.46 -6.69
C LEU A 76 -9.48 6.04 -7.16
N VAL A 77 -8.47 5.18 -7.25
CA VAL A 77 -8.58 3.76 -7.63
C VAL A 77 -9.06 2.95 -6.43
N VAL A 78 -8.45 3.15 -5.27
CA VAL A 78 -8.71 2.33 -4.06
C VAL A 78 -9.69 2.97 -3.07
N HIS A 79 -10.41 4.01 -3.47
CA HIS A 79 -11.33 4.72 -2.59
C HIS A 79 -12.42 3.77 -2.04
N PRO A 80 -12.59 3.65 -0.72
CA PRO A 80 -13.53 2.70 -0.12
C PRO A 80 -14.96 2.83 -0.65
N ASP A 81 -15.47 4.05 -0.80
CA ASP A 81 -16.85 4.29 -1.27
C ASP A 81 -17.14 3.72 -2.66
N LYS A 82 -16.12 3.59 -3.52
CA LYS A 82 -16.29 3.01 -4.85
C LYS A 82 -16.25 1.49 -4.86
N GLN A 83 -15.78 0.89 -3.76
CA GLN A 83 -15.59 -0.55 -3.63
C GLN A 83 -16.60 -1.18 -2.66
N VAL A 84 -17.61 -0.42 -2.19
CA VAL A 84 -18.63 -0.93 -1.27
C VAL A 84 -19.41 -2.07 -1.91
N GLY A 85 -19.42 -3.23 -1.27
CA GLY A 85 -20.10 -4.43 -1.76
C GLY A 85 -19.31 -5.23 -2.79
N GLU A 86 -18.13 -4.77 -3.21
CA GLU A 86 -17.22 -5.51 -4.09
C GLU A 86 -16.37 -6.51 -3.30
N GLU A 87 -15.93 -7.60 -3.96
CA GLU A 87 -15.11 -8.63 -3.30
C GLU A 87 -13.80 -8.09 -2.70
N HIS A 88 -13.28 -7.01 -3.28
CA HIS A 88 -12.03 -6.37 -2.89
C HIS A 88 -12.22 -5.17 -1.94
N GLU A 89 -13.42 -4.93 -1.39
CA GLU A 89 -13.69 -3.80 -0.49
C GLU A 89 -12.69 -3.73 0.67
N LYS A 90 -12.49 -4.85 1.37
CA LYS A 90 -11.59 -4.94 2.52
C LYS A 90 -10.15 -4.63 2.13
N LEU A 91 -9.71 -5.14 0.99
CA LEU A 91 -8.37 -4.91 0.44
C LEU A 91 -8.18 -3.44 0.07
N ALA A 92 -9.17 -2.83 -0.60
CA ALA A 92 -9.14 -1.42 -0.96
C ALA A 92 -9.05 -0.51 0.27
N ARG A 93 -9.85 -0.77 1.32
CA ARG A 93 -9.75 -0.05 2.60
C ARG A 93 -8.36 -0.18 3.22
N ALA A 94 -7.80 -1.37 3.28
CA ALA A 94 -6.49 -1.58 3.87
C ALA A 94 -5.37 -0.85 3.09
N ILE A 95 -5.36 -0.94 1.75
CA ILE A 95 -4.43 -0.18 0.91
C ILE A 95 -4.60 1.32 1.15
N PHE A 96 -5.84 1.82 1.17
CA PHE A 96 -6.14 3.23 1.37
C PHE A 96 -5.59 3.74 2.70
N THR A 97 -5.74 2.97 3.78
CA THR A 97 -5.18 3.30 5.10
C THR A 97 -3.65 3.44 5.04
N GLU A 98 -2.95 2.44 4.51
CA GLU A 98 -1.48 2.46 4.44
C GLU A 98 -0.95 3.62 3.59
N LEU A 99 -1.63 3.94 2.48
CA LEU A 99 -1.28 5.09 1.65
C LEU A 99 -1.51 6.42 2.38
N ASN A 100 -2.61 6.58 3.13
CA ASN A 100 -2.85 7.80 3.91
C ASN A 100 -1.82 7.96 5.03
N ASP A 101 -1.49 6.88 5.74
CA ASP A 101 -0.50 6.93 6.83
C ASP A 101 0.88 7.33 6.30
N ALA A 102 1.29 6.76 5.17
CA ALA A 102 2.54 7.12 4.52
C ALA A 102 2.53 8.55 3.95
N TRP A 103 1.40 8.99 3.39
CA TRP A 103 1.23 10.37 2.92
C TRP A 103 1.32 11.38 4.06
N ASN A 104 0.63 11.12 5.18
CA ASN A 104 0.67 11.95 6.37
C ASN A 104 2.09 12.06 6.94
N ALA A 105 2.83 10.95 6.99
CA ALA A 105 4.23 10.95 7.40
C ALA A 105 5.12 11.77 6.44
N PHE A 106 4.87 11.66 5.13
CA PHE A 106 5.57 12.42 4.11
C PHE A 106 5.33 13.94 4.23
N GLU A 107 4.09 14.36 4.50
CA GLU A 107 3.76 15.79 4.72
C GLU A 107 4.36 16.33 6.01
N GLN A 108 4.33 15.55 7.10
CA GLN A 108 4.94 15.93 8.38
C GLN A 108 6.46 16.08 8.30
N ALA A 109 7.12 15.33 7.42
CA ALA A 109 8.56 15.44 7.18
C ALA A 109 8.99 16.71 6.41
N GLY A 110 8.09 17.67 6.20
CA GLY A 110 8.41 18.95 5.58
C GLY A 110 8.52 18.91 4.05
N SER A 111 8.16 17.80 3.41
CA SER A 111 8.04 17.70 1.95
C SER A 111 6.71 18.30 1.47
N GLN A 112 6.30 19.43 2.05
CA GLN A 112 5.06 20.11 1.68
C GLN A 112 5.11 20.45 0.19
N SER A 113 4.03 20.10 -0.50
CA SER A 113 3.81 20.54 -1.88
C SER A 113 3.59 22.05 -1.84
N LEU A 114 4.63 22.81 -2.16
CA LEU A 114 4.49 24.21 -2.59
C LEU A 114 3.57 24.28 -3.82
#